data_AF-A0A0B6AQT3-F1
#
_entry.id   AF-A0A0B6AQT3-F1
#
_cell.length_a   1.000
_cell.length_b   1.000
_cell.length_c   1.000
_cell.angle_alpha   90.00
_cell.angle_beta   90.00
_cell.angle_gamma   90.00
#
_symmetry.space_group_name_H-M   'P 1'
#
loop_
_entity.id
_entity.type
_entity.pdbx_description
1 polymer ?
#
loop_
_entity_poly.entity_id
_entity_poly.type
_entity_poly.pdbx_seq_one_letter_code
_entity_poly.pdbx_strand_id
1 'polypeptide(L)' 'MRAISKELEQMLEAYSPLVQEGRQIAIGLLDGTVHLEKGRKGEAPIQIRVSLLDQRLNMTVDALFQGL' A
#
# COMPACT_ATOMS: atom_id res chain seq x y z
N MET A 1 -13.84 5.93 -15.55
CA MET A 1 -13.26 5.21 -14.39
C MET A 1 -11.85 4.79 -14.77
N ARG A 2 -10.83 5.15 -14.00
CA ARG A 2 -9.51 4.54 -14.19
C ARG A 2 -9.64 3.11 -13.66
N ALA A 3 -9.54 2.13 -14.55
CA ALA A 3 -9.47 0.75 -14.13
C ALA A 3 -8.17 0.56 -13.33
N ILE A 4 -8.26 -0.07 -12.16
CA ILE A 4 -7.07 -0.59 -11.48
C ILE A 4 -6.47 -1.70 -12.35
N SER A 5 -5.15 -1.92 -12.26
CA SER A 5 -4.54 -3.03 -12.99
C SER A 5 -5.04 -4.35 -12.43
N LYS A 6 -5.07 -5.39 -13.28
CA LYS A 6 -5.50 -6.73 -12.87
C LYS A 6 -4.63 -7.31 -11.76
N GLU A 7 -3.34 -6.97 -11.78
CA GLU A 7 -2.38 -7.38 -10.75
C GLU A 7 -2.73 -6.73 -9.41
N LEU A 8 -3.06 -5.44 -9.39
CA LEU A 8 -3.48 -4.76 -8.18
C LEU A 8 -4.81 -5.33 -7.65
N GLU A 9 -5.77 -5.57 -8.54
CA GLU A 9 -7.04 -6.23 -8.19
C GLU A 9 -6.79 -7.59 -7.50
N GLN A 10 -5.97 -8.45 -8.10
CA GLN A 10 -5.62 -9.76 -7.53
C GLN A 10 -4.92 -9.65 -6.16
N MET A 11 -4.03 -8.67 -5.99
CA MET A 11 -3.41 -8.42 -4.69
C MET A 11 -4.43 -7.99 -3.65
N LEU A 12 -5.34 -7.07 -4.00
CA LEU A 12 -6.39 -6.62 -3.09
C LEU A 12 -7.30 -7.77 -2.66
N GLU A 13 -7.71 -8.63 -3.59
CA GLU A 13 -8.50 -9.83 -3.29
C GLU A 13 -7.75 -10.78 -2.35
N ALA A 14 -6.47 -11.05 -2.63
CA ALA A 14 -5.66 -11.97 -1.83
C ALA A 14 -5.41 -11.47 -0.41
N TYR A 15 -5.19 -10.16 -0.22
CA TYR A 15 -4.81 -9.59 1.08
C TYR A 15 -5.98 -9.06 1.89
N SER A 16 -7.11 -8.72 1.28
CA SER A 16 -8.29 -8.21 1.97
C SER A 16 -8.77 -9.09 3.14
N PRO A 17 -8.77 -10.44 3.08
CA PRO A 17 -9.22 -11.30 4.18
C PRO A 17 -8.26 -11.28 5.39
N LEU A 18 -7.01 -10.85 5.18
CA LEU A 18 -5.98 -10.80 6.22
C LEU A 18 -6.04 -9.51 7.05
N VAL A 19 -6.85 -8.52 6.64
CA VAL A 19 -7.00 -7.25 7.35
C VAL A 19 -7.70 -7.47 8.69
N GLN A 20 -7.01 -7.11 9.77
CA GLN A 20 -7.48 -7.27 11.15
C GLN A 20 -7.69 -5.90 11.81
N GLU A 21 -8.56 -5.86 12.81
CA GLU A 21 -8.80 -4.64 13.60
C GLU A 21 -7.49 -4.14 14.23
N GLY A 22 -7.22 -2.84 14.12
CA GLY A 22 -5.98 -2.23 14.63
C GLY A 22 -4.70 -2.62 13.88
N ARG A 23 -4.79 -3.35 12.76
CA ARG A 23 -3.66 -3.69 11.89
C ARG A 23 -3.88 -3.16 10.48
N GLN A 24 -2.80 -2.71 9.85
CA GLN A 24 -2.79 -2.25 8.48
C GLN A 24 -1.92 -3.18 7.63
N ILE A 25 -2.39 -3.49 6.42
CA ILE A 25 -1.58 -4.14 5.40
C ILE A 25 -1.13 -3.07 4.41
N ALA A 26 0.17 -2.98 4.14
CA ALA A 26 0.75 -2.09 3.15
C ALA A 26 1.27 -2.90 1.96
N ILE A 27 0.80 -2.55 0.76
CA ILE A 27 1.23 -3.12 -0.52
C ILE A 27 2.10 -2.06 -1.20
N GLY A 28 3.41 -2.31 -1.29
CA GLY A 28 4.34 -1.44 -2.01
C GLY A 28 4.16 -1.57 -3.52
N LEU A 29 3.98 -0.44 -4.19
CA LEU A 29 3.96 -0.30 -5.64
C LEU A 29 5.21 0.45 -6.10
N LEU A 30 5.43 0.48 -7.42
CA LEU A 30 6.55 1.23 -8.00
C LEU A 30 6.45 2.74 -7.74
N ASP A 31 5.24 3.29 -7.68
CA ASP A 31 4.93 4.73 -7.59
C ASP A 31 4.17 5.13 -6.33
N GLY A 32 3.94 4.19 -5.41
CA GLY A 32 3.27 4.49 -4.16
C GLY A 32 3.13 3.28 -3.25
N THR A 33 2.27 3.41 -2.26
CA THR A 33 1.86 2.34 -1.37
C THR A 33 0.35 2.34 -1.27
N VAL A 34 -0.25 1.15 -1.35
CA VAL A 34 -1.68 0.95 -1.09
C VAL A 34 -1.83 0.37 0.31
N HIS A 35 -2.64 1.01 1.14
CA HIS A 35 -2.91 0.59 2.50
C HIS A 35 -4.33 0.03 2.60
N LEU A 36 -4.45 -1.12 3.25
CA LEU A 36 -5.72 -1.76 3.60
C LEU A 36 -5.92 -1.75 5.11
N GLU A 37 -7.07 -1.28 5.54
CA GLU A 37 -7.46 -1.21 6.95
C GLU A 37 -8.94 -1.54 7.14
N LYS A 38 -9.32 -2.00 8.34
CA LYS A 38 -10.74 -2.15 8.68
C LYS A 38 -11.41 -0.78 8.70
N GLY A 39 -12.56 -0.69 8.03
CA GLY A 39 -13.42 0.49 8.15
C GLY A 39 -14.08 0.53 9.52
N ARG A 40 -14.40 1.75 9.96
CA ARG A 40 -15.10 1.99 11.23
C ARG A 40 -16.59 1.67 11.08
N LYS A 41 -17.33 1.71 12.19
CA LYS A 41 -18.78 1.52 12.18
C LYS A 41 -19.45 2.53 11.24
N GLY A 42 -20.14 2.03 10.21
CA GLY A 42 -20.81 2.84 9.18
C GLY A 42 -19.97 3.07 7.91
N GLU A 43 -18.73 2.60 7.86
CA GLU A 43 -17.87 2.64 6.68
C GLU A 43 -17.88 1.29 5.94
N ALA A 44 -17.28 1.25 4.74
CA ALA A 44 -17.05 0.00 4.04
C ALA A 44 -16.12 -0.91 4.87
N PRO A 45 -16.34 -2.25 4.90
CA PRO A 45 -15.62 -3.16 5.78
C PRO A 45 -14.10 -3.09 5.68
N ILE A 46 -13.60 -2.74 4.50
CA ILE A 46 -12.18 -2.50 4.22
C ILE A 46 -12.07 -1.17 3.50
N GLN A 47 -11.20 -0.31 4.02
CA GLN A 47 -10.84 0.96 3.40
C GLN A 47 -9.53 0.79 2.63
N ILE A 48 -9.46 1.40 1.45
CA ILE A 48 -8.25 1.43 0.61
C ILE A 48 -7.74 2.87 0.62
N ARG A 49 -6.50 3.07 1.07
CA ARG A 49 -5.82 4.37 1.01
C ARG A 49 -4.60 4.28 0.09
N VAL A 50 -4.38 5.29 -0.73
CA VAL A 50 -3.23 5.35 -1.63
C VAL A 50 -2.32 6.48 -1.18
N SER A 51 -1.09 6.14 -0.85
CA SER A 51 -0.02 7.08 -0.54
C SER A 51 0.93 7.11 -1.73
N LEU A 52 1.05 8.26 -2.41
CA LEU A 52 2.01 8.40 -3.51
C LEU A 52 3.43 8.46 -2.94
N LEU A 53 4.40 7.91 -3.66
CA LEU A 53 5.81 8.10 -3.34
C LEU A 53 6.25 9.46 -3.87
N ASP A 54 6.32 10.45 -2.99
CA ASP A 54 6.82 11.80 -3.32
C ASP A 54 8.32 11.78 -3.69
N GLN A 55 9.08 10.81 -3.17
CA GLN A 55 10.49 10.61 -3.47
C GLN A 55 10.80 9.13 -3.67
N ARG A 56 11.49 8.81 -4.77
CA ARG A 56 12.09 7.50 -4.99
C ARG A 56 13.55 7.54 -4.56
N LEU A 57 13.88 6.76 -3.54
CA LEU A 57 15.28 6.58 -3.13
C LEU A 57 15.96 5.60 -4.10
N ASN A 58 16.60 6.13 -5.15
CA ASN A 58 17.36 5.32 -6.12
C ASN A 58 18.83 5.26 -5.71
N MET A 59 19.11 4.73 -4.52
CA MET A 59 20.46 4.57 -4.02
C MET A 59 20.59 3.24 -3.27
N THR A 60 21.80 2.66 -3.27
CA THR A 60 22.07 1.46 -2.48
C THR A 60 22.12 1.78 -0.99
N VAL A 61 21.91 0.77 -0.15
CA VAL A 61 22.08 0.88 1.31
C VAL A 61 23.48 1.40 1.65
N ASP A 62 24.51 0.89 0.98
CA ASP A 62 25.88 1.36 1.16
C ASP A 62 26.03 2.85 0.83
N ALA A 63 25.44 3.31 -0.28
CA ALA A 63 25.48 4.73 -0.65
C ALA A 63 24.72 5.63 0.33
N LEU A 64 23.66 5.13 0.98
CA LEU A 64 22.89 5.87 1.98
C LEU A 64 23.68 6.08 3.28
N PHE A 65 24.47 5.09 3.70
CA PHE A 65 25.18 5.11 4.99
C PHE A 65 26.65 5.52 4.90
N GLN A 66 27.22 5.65 3.69
CA GLN A 66 28.61 6.13 3.53
C GLN A 66 28.76 7.65 3.53
N GLY A 67 27.67 8.41 3.60
CA GLY A 67 27.69 9.87 3.73
C GLY A 67 28.09 10.57 2.42
N LEU A 68 27.32 11.58 2.03
CA LEU A 68 27.82 12.67 1.18
C LEU A 68 28.63 13.64 2.03
#